data_AF-A0A250DRH0-F1
#
_entry.id   AF-A0A250DRH0-F1
#
_cell.length_a   1.000
_cell.length_b   1.000
_cell.length_c   1.000
_cell.angle_alpha   90.00
_cell.angle_beta   90.00
_cell.angle_gamma   90.00
#
_symmetry.space_group_name_H-M   'P 1'
#
loop_
_entity.id
_entity.type
_entity.pdbx_description
1 polymer ?
#
loop_
_entity_poly.entity_id
_entity_poly.type
_entity_poly.pdbx_seq_one_letter_code
_entity_poly.pdbx_strand_id
1 'polypeptide(L)'
;MSVASMGASAQTWRCGNTYSDQPCEGGRTVKVDDRRSDADRKASEDATRRNERSAGRLARHRESQEREALGRRNPTTFDAGRFASGAQPLTPAEQAVQARQRKHTAEPRPTSARFNSPSTGDEAPKDTGKKKTKKKPGSEGAG
;
A
#
# COMPACT_ATOMS: atom_id res chain seq x y z
N MET A 1 2.98 -11.08 30.98
CA MET A 1 2.26 -11.52 32.19
C MET A 1 0.95 -12.11 31.73
N SER A 2 0.82 -13.44 31.75
CA SER A 2 -0.38 -14.14 31.28
C SER A 2 -1.40 -14.20 32.40
N VAL A 3 -2.57 -13.58 32.20
CA VAL A 3 -3.73 -13.80 33.06
C VAL A 3 -4.33 -15.16 32.70
N ALA A 4 -4.20 -16.13 33.61
CA ALA A 4 -4.93 -17.38 33.52
C ALA A 4 -6.38 -17.10 33.91
N SER A 5 -7.28 -17.06 32.94
CA SER A 5 -8.73 -17.02 33.20
C SER A 5 -9.14 -18.40 33.72
N MET A 6 -9.19 -18.56 35.04
CA MET A 6 -9.66 -19.77 35.70
C MET A 6 -11.11 -20.05 35.28
N GLY A 7 -11.30 -21.20 34.62
CA GLY A 7 -12.61 -21.70 34.24
C GLY A 7 -13.41 -22.23 35.42
N ALA A 8 -13.74 -21.35 36.37
CA ALA A 8 -14.92 -21.52 37.19
C ALA A 8 -16.13 -21.21 36.31
N SER A 9 -17.27 -21.86 36.54
CA SER A 9 -18.56 -21.31 36.10
C SER A 9 -18.55 -19.83 36.47
N ALA A 10 -18.57 -18.93 35.48
CA ALA A 10 -18.29 -17.52 35.69
C ALA A 10 -19.40 -16.92 36.54
N GLN A 11 -19.25 -17.01 37.85
CA GLN A 11 -20.07 -16.29 38.80
C GLN A 11 -19.61 -14.84 38.67
N THR A 12 -20.52 -13.95 38.31
CA THR A 12 -20.25 -12.52 38.34
C THR A 12 -20.82 -11.97 39.63
N TRP A 13 -20.10 -11.05 40.26
CA TRP A 13 -20.52 -10.35 41.45
C TRP A 13 -20.87 -8.92 41.10
N ARG A 14 -22.01 -8.45 41.60
CA ARG A 14 -22.37 -7.04 41.52
C ARG A 14 -21.85 -6.32 42.76
N CYS A 15 -20.79 -5.54 42.56
CA CYS A 15 -20.08 -4.76 43.57
C CYS A 15 -20.61 -3.32 43.53
N GLY A 16 -21.75 -3.08 44.18
CA GLY A 16 -22.44 -1.79 44.08
C GLY A 16 -22.94 -1.51 42.66
N ASN A 17 -22.26 -0.62 41.93
CA ASN A 17 -22.64 -0.22 40.56
C ASN A 17 -21.80 -0.89 39.45
N THR A 18 -20.81 -1.71 39.80
CA THR A 18 -19.96 -2.41 38.83
C THR A 18 -20.15 -3.92 38.92
N TYR A 19 -19.87 -4.60 37.81
CA TYR A 19 -19.79 -6.06 37.74
C TYR A 19 -18.32 -6.48 37.83
N SER A 20 -18.06 -7.58 38.53
CA SER A 20 -16.72 -8.13 38.75
C SER A 20 -16.76 -9.65 38.63
N ASP A 21 -15.72 -10.22 38.03
CA ASP A 21 -15.53 -11.68 37.99
C ASP A 21 -14.79 -12.21 39.24
N GLN A 22 -14.50 -11.32 40.20
CA GLN A 22 -13.97 -11.66 41.52
C GLN A 22 -14.97 -11.27 42.62
N PRO A 23 -15.08 -12.08 43.70
CA PRO A 23 -15.93 -11.75 44.83
C PRO A 23 -15.45 -10.47 45.51
N CYS A 24 -16.40 -9.62 45.87
CA CYS A 24 -16.17 -8.34 46.53
C CYS A 24 -16.98 -8.25 47.82
N GLU A 25 -16.49 -7.48 48.78
CA GLU A 25 -17.14 -7.28 50.06
C GLU A 25 -18.51 -6.59 49.86
N GLY A 26 -19.57 -7.21 50.37
CA GLY A 26 -20.95 -6.77 50.14
C GLY A 26 -21.50 -7.03 48.72
N GLY A 27 -20.72 -7.70 47.86
CA GLY A 27 -21.11 -8.07 46.52
C GLY A 27 -22.18 -9.15 46.49
N ARG A 28 -23.17 -9.01 45.60
CA ARG A 28 -24.18 -10.05 45.38
C ARG A 28 -23.81 -10.89 44.16
N THR A 29 -23.85 -12.22 44.30
CA THR A 29 -23.68 -13.13 43.17
C THR A 29 -24.86 -12.98 42.21
N VAL A 30 -24.55 -12.70 40.94
CA VAL A 30 -25.53 -12.62 39.87
C VAL A 30 -25.33 -13.83 38.97
N LYS A 31 -26.41 -14.56 38.71
CA LYS A 31 -26.40 -15.66 37.74
C LYS A 31 -26.45 -15.08 36.34
N VAL A 32 -25.33 -15.10 35.64
CA VAL A 32 -25.26 -14.75 34.22
C VAL A 32 -25.43 -16.02 33.41
N ASP A 33 -26.37 -15.98 32.47
CA ASP A 33 -26.54 -17.03 31.47
C ASP A 33 -25.57 -16.77 30.32
N ASP A 34 -24.35 -17.31 30.41
CA ASP A 34 -23.43 -17.29 29.27
C ASP A 34 -23.78 -18.46 28.34
N ARG A 35 -24.19 -18.13 27.11
CA ARG A 35 -24.53 -19.13 26.09
C ARG A 35 -23.30 -19.86 25.54
N ARG A 36 -22.09 -19.38 25.82
CA ARG A 36 -20.85 -20.04 25.41
C ARG A 36 -20.65 -21.28 26.26
N SER A 37 -20.56 -22.42 25.60
CA SER A 37 -20.23 -23.67 26.28
C SER A 37 -18.74 -23.71 26.64
N ASP A 38 -18.38 -24.57 27.60
CA ASP A 38 -16.98 -24.84 27.91
C ASP A 38 -16.19 -25.35 26.69
N ALA A 39 -16.87 -26.05 25.77
CA ALA A 39 -16.30 -26.50 24.52
C ALA A 39 -15.95 -25.33 23.58
N ASP A 40 -16.82 -24.33 23.47
CA ASP A 40 -16.58 -23.13 22.64
C ASP A 40 -15.40 -22.31 23.17
N ARG A 41 -15.29 -22.21 24.50
CA ARG A 41 -14.14 -21.57 25.17
C ARG A 41 -12.84 -22.30 24.82
N LYS A 42 -12.81 -23.63 25.00
CA LYS A 42 -11.62 -24.42 24.72
C LYS A 42 -11.22 -24.37 23.24
N ALA A 43 -12.20 -24.43 22.33
CA ALA A 43 -11.97 -24.28 20.90
C ALA A 43 -11.36 -22.91 20.54
N SER A 44 -11.86 -21.84 21.17
CA SER A 44 -11.34 -20.48 20.99
C SER A 44 -9.91 -20.35 21.49
N GLU A 45 -9.61 -20.88 22.68
CA GLU A 45 -8.24 -20.91 23.21
C GLU A 45 -7.29 -21.72 22.32
N ASP A 46 -7.73 -22.87 21.82
CA ASP A 46 -6.95 -23.68 20.88
C ASP A 46 -6.66 -22.93 19.58
N ALA A 47 -7.64 -22.20 19.05
CA ALA A 47 -7.45 -21.35 17.87
C ALA A 47 -6.43 -20.24 18.14
N THR A 48 -6.53 -19.55 19.28
CA THR A 48 -5.56 -18.53 19.71
C THR A 48 -4.16 -19.12 19.80
N ARG A 49 -3.98 -20.27 20.46
CA ARG A 49 -2.67 -20.94 20.57
C ARG A 49 -2.08 -21.31 19.21
N ARG A 50 -2.91 -21.71 18.24
CA ARG A 50 -2.46 -22.03 16.88
C ARG A 50 -2.04 -20.76 16.13
N ASN A 51 -2.81 -19.68 16.28
CA ASN A 51 -2.52 -18.38 15.66
C ASN A 51 -1.24 -17.76 16.22
N GLU A 52 -1.00 -17.83 17.53
CA GLU A 52 0.25 -17.36 18.14
C GLU A 52 1.47 -18.13 17.59
N ARG A 53 1.34 -19.45 17.42
CA ARG A 53 2.40 -20.28 16.84
C ARG A 53 2.65 -19.94 15.36
N SER A 54 1.60 -19.71 14.58
CA SER A 54 1.75 -19.34 13.16
C SER A 54 2.35 -17.94 13.02
N ALA A 55 1.88 -16.97 13.80
CA ALA A 55 2.44 -15.62 13.85
C ALA A 55 3.93 -15.63 14.24
N GLY A 56 4.31 -16.41 15.27
CA GLY A 56 5.70 -16.57 15.66
C GLY A 56 6.59 -17.19 14.57
N ARG A 57 6.05 -18.12 13.76
CA ARG A 57 6.78 -18.66 12.60
C ARG A 57 6.98 -17.60 11.52
N LEU A 58 5.94 -16.81 11.22
CA LEU A 58 6.02 -15.72 10.23
C LEU A 58 6.98 -14.61 10.67
N ALA A 59 7.00 -14.26 11.95
CA ALA A 59 7.92 -13.27 12.50
C ALA A 59 9.38 -13.69 12.33
N ARG A 60 9.72 -14.94 12.68
CA ARG A 60 11.09 -15.48 12.47
C ARG A 60 11.47 -15.54 11.00
N HIS A 61 10.53 -15.92 10.14
CA HIS A 61 10.77 -15.94 8.70
C HIS A 61 11.05 -14.54 8.15
N ARG A 62 10.27 -13.54 8.59
CA ARG A 62 10.49 -12.14 8.24
C ARG A 62 11.87 -11.66 8.70
N GLU A 63 12.23 -11.92 9.96
CA GLU A 63 13.54 -11.55 10.50
C GLU A 63 14.69 -12.19 9.71
N SER A 64 14.56 -13.47 9.32
CA SER A 64 15.54 -14.15 8.48
C SER A 64 15.69 -13.47 7.12
N GLN A 65 14.59 -13.09 6.47
CA GLN A 65 14.62 -12.40 5.19
C GLN A 65 15.21 -11.00 5.30
N GLU A 66 14.85 -10.25 6.34
CA GLU A 66 15.40 -8.92 6.59
C GLU A 66 16.91 -9.00 6.85
N ARG A 67 17.37 -9.98 7.64
CA ARG A 67 18.79 -10.22 7.86
C ARG A 67 19.53 -10.60 6.58
N GLU A 68 18.94 -11.46 5.75
CA GLU A 68 19.53 -11.81 4.45
C GLU A 68 19.58 -10.61 3.50
N ALA A 69 18.51 -9.83 3.43
CA ALA A 69 18.44 -8.63 2.60
C ALA A 69 19.47 -7.58 3.02
N LEU A 70 19.64 -7.37 4.32
CA LEU A 70 20.68 -6.48 4.87
C LEU A 70 22.08 -7.03 4.66
N GLY A 71 22.28 -8.35 4.78
CA GLY A 71 23.57 -9.00 4.51
C GLY A 71 23.96 -8.98 3.02
N ARG A 72 22.97 -9.03 2.11
CA ARG A 72 23.19 -8.88 0.66
C ARG A 72 23.37 -7.41 0.25
N ARG A 73 22.70 -6.49 0.93
CA ARG A 73 22.92 -5.04 0.80
C ARG A 73 24.14 -4.62 1.62
N ASN A 74 25.32 -5.10 1.21
CA ASN A 74 26.54 -4.37 1.54
C ASN A 74 26.36 -2.90 1.10
N PRO A 75 26.83 -1.92 1.89
CA PRO A 75 26.53 -0.48 1.71
C PRO A 75 27.20 0.17 0.49
N THR A 76 27.62 -0.62 -0.51
CA THR A 76 28.26 -0.14 -1.72
C THR A 76 27.43 -0.53 -2.95
N THR A 77 26.49 0.35 -3.31
CA THR A 77 26.16 0.66 -4.72
C THR A 77 25.75 -0.47 -5.68
N PHE A 78 25.27 -1.63 -5.22
CA PHE A 78 24.95 -2.73 -6.14
C PHE A 78 23.51 -2.70 -6.73
N ASP A 79 22.54 -2.08 -6.05
CA ASP A 79 21.14 -2.05 -6.52
C ASP A 79 20.87 -1.00 -7.62
N ALA A 80 21.71 0.04 -7.73
CA ALA A 80 21.61 1.03 -8.80
C ALA A 80 22.05 0.48 -10.17
N GLY A 81 22.87 -0.57 -10.20
CA GLY A 81 23.33 -1.22 -11.42
C GLY A 81 22.41 -2.33 -11.93
N ARG A 82 21.59 -2.94 -11.05
CA ARG A 82 20.79 -4.12 -11.40
C ARG A 82 19.59 -3.81 -12.31
N PHE A 83 19.05 -2.59 -12.22
CA PHE A 83 18.06 -2.08 -13.17
C PHE A 83 18.68 -1.44 -14.41
N ALA A 84 20.01 -1.21 -14.41
CA ALA A 84 20.75 -0.71 -15.57
C ALA A 84 21.31 -1.83 -16.44
N SER A 85 21.55 -3.03 -15.90
CA SER A 85 22.20 -4.14 -16.59
C SER A 85 21.32 -4.85 -17.65
N GLY A 86 20.05 -4.45 -17.81
CA GLY A 86 19.16 -4.90 -18.88
C GLY A 86 18.82 -3.82 -19.92
N ALA A 87 19.30 -2.59 -19.73
CA ALA A 87 19.07 -1.51 -20.67
C ALA A 87 20.13 -1.59 -21.78
N GLN A 88 19.69 -1.85 -23.02
CA GLN A 88 20.56 -1.65 -24.18
C GLN A 88 21.05 -0.19 -24.17
N PRO A 89 22.34 0.08 -24.42
CA PRO A 89 22.83 1.45 -24.50
C PRO A 89 22.04 2.18 -25.60
N LEU A 90 21.43 3.31 -25.24
CA LEU A 90 20.69 4.14 -26.20
C LEU A 90 21.60 4.47 -27.38
N THR A 91 21.07 4.37 -28.59
CA THR A 91 21.80 4.80 -29.79
C THR A 91 22.11 6.30 -29.70
N PRO A 92 23.15 6.80 -30.40
CA PRO A 92 23.46 8.24 -30.39
C PRO A 92 22.28 9.14 -30.79
N ALA A 93 21.38 8.64 -31.65
CA ALA A 93 20.16 9.34 -32.04
C ALA A 93 19.15 9.44 -30.87
N GLU A 94 18.93 8.34 -30.14
CA GLU A 94 18.03 8.33 -28.97
C GLU A 94 18.59 9.16 -27.82
N GLN A 95 19.91 9.18 -27.62
CA GLN A 95 20.56 10.06 -26.65
C GLN A 95 20.36 11.54 -27.01
N ALA A 96 20.47 11.91 -28.29
CA ALA A 96 20.22 13.28 -28.74
C ALA A 96 18.75 13.70 -28.55
N VAL A 97 17.79 12.79 -28.76
CA VAL A 97 16.37 13.04 -28.50
C VAL A 97 16.11 13.23 -27.00
N GLN A 98 16.68 12.37 -26.14
CA GLN A 98 16.52 12.50 -24.69
C GLN A 98 17.17 13.79 -24.17
N ALA A 99 18.34 14.18 -24.69
CA ALA A 99 18.99 15.43 -24.34
C ALA A 99 18.14 16.66 -24.73
N ARG A 100 17.49 16.62 -25.91
CA ARG A 100 16.55 17.67 -26.34
C ARG A 100 15.31 17.72 -25.44
N GLN A 101 14.73 16.57 -25.09
CA GLN A 101 13.59 16.50 -24.17
C GLN A 101 13.92 17.09 -22.80
N ARG A 102 15.09 16.75 -22.24
CA ARG A 102 15.56 17.31 -20.97
C ARG A 102 15.71 18.83 -21.01
N LYS A 103 16.21 19.39 -22.12
CA LYS A 103 16.29 20.84 -22.33
C LYS A 103 14.90 21.48 -22.37
N HIS A 104 13.96 20.88 -23.10
CA HIS A 104 12.58 21.37 -23.15
C HIS A 104 11.84 21.31 -21.81
N THR A 105 12.19 20.37 -20.93
CA THR A 105 11.61 20.28 -19.58
C THR A 105 12.37 21.13 -18.55
N ALA A 106 13.64 21.46 -18.81
CA ALA A 106 14.48 22.25 -17.91
C ALA A 106 14.36 23.75 -18.16
N GLU A 107 13.97 24.17 -19.37
CA GLU A 107 13.67 25.58 -19.65
C GLU A 107 12.37 25.98 -18.91
N PRO A 108 12.42 26.96 -17.99
CA PRO A 108 11.22 27.45 -17.36
C PRO A 108 10.34 28.07 -18.44
N ARG A 109 9.17 27.49 -18.68
CA ARG A 109 8.20 28.02 -19.63
C ARG A 109 7.84 29.45 -19.20
N PRO A 110 7.98 30.48 -20.06
CA PRO A 110 7.68 31.86 -19.68
C PRO A 110 6.22 31.95 -19.23
N THR A 111 6.02 32.34 -17.96
CA THR A 111 4.72 32.48 -17.30
C THR A 111 4.03 33.76 -17.76
N SER A 112 3.65 33.82 -19.04
CA SER A 112 2.75 34.85 -19.57
C SER A 112 1.41 34.24 -19.98
N ALA A 113 0.80 33.50 -19.06
CA ALA A 113 -0.62 33.21 -19.13
C ALA A 113 -1.25 33.74 -17.84
N ARG A 114 -1.82 34.96 -17.93
CA ARG A 114 -2.74 35.41 -16.89
C ARG A 114 -3.88 34.41 -16.82
N PHE A 115 -4.13 33.91 -15.62
CA PHE A 115 -5.23 33.01 -15.30
C PHE A 115 -6.55 33.77 -15.47
N ASN A 116 -7.21 33.61 -16.62
CA ASN A 116 -8.63 33.94 -16.75
C ASN A 116 -9.42 32.69 -16.37
N SER A 117 -10.01 32.72 -15.17
CA SER A 117 -10.97 31.71 -14.74
C SER A 117 -12.26 31.89 -15.54
N PRO A 118 -12.82 30.85 -16.18
CA PRO A 118 -14.13 30.97 -16.80
C PRO A 118 -15.19 31.05 -15.70
N SER A 119 -15.78 32.24 -15.56
CA SER A 119 -17.04 32.43 -14.85
C SER A 119 -18.11 31.53 -15.48
N THR A 120 -18.93 30.95 -14.63
CA THR A 120 -20.12 30.14 -14.93
C THR A 120 -20.92 30.67 -16.12
N GLY A 121 -21.18 29.80 -17.10
CA GLY A 121 -22.15 30.03 -18.17
C GLY A 121 -21.62 29.65 -19.55
N ASP A 122 -22.39 28.78 -20.20
CA ASP A 122 -22.43 28.56 -21.65
C ASP A 122 -21.41 27.62 -22.31
N GLU A 123 -21.95 26.43 -22.60
CA GLU A 123 -21.79 25.56 -23.77
C GLU A 123 -20.41 25.40 -24.44
N ALA A 124 -20.01 24.13 -24.56
CA ALA A 124 -18.95 23.71 -25.46
C ALA A 124 -19.30 24.02 -26.93
N PRO A 125 -18.33 24.52 -27.73
CA PRO A 125 -18.39 24.29 -29.16
C PRO A 125 -17.10 23.70 -29.74
N LYS A 126 -17.27 22.48 -30.26
CA LYS A 126 -16.96 22.02 -31.62
C LYS A 126 -15.55 22.24 -32.19
N ASP A 127 -14.92 21.09 -32.42
CA ASP A 127 -14.17 20.71 -33.62
C ASP A 127 -14.25 21.71 -34.78
N THR A 128 -13.13 22.34 -35.11
CA THR A 128 -12.91 22.99 -36.40
C THR A 128 -11.52 22.65 -36.92
N GLY A 129 -11.44 21.54 -37.65
CA GLY A 129 -10.35 21.33 -38.60
C GLY A 129 -10.23 22.50 -39.59
N LYS A 130 -9.00 22.89 -39.92
CA LYS A 130 -8.70 23.56 -41.19
C LYS A 130 -7.64 22.82 -41.98
N LYS A 131 -8.10 22.47 -43.17
CA LYS A 131 -7.62 21.62 -44.24
C LYS A 131 -6.73 22.42 -45.20
N LYS A 132 -6.02 21.67 -46.06
CA LYS A 132 -5.43 22.02 -47.38
C LYS A 132 -3.93 22.38 -47.35
N THR A 133 -3.06 21.88 -48.23
CA THR A 133 -3.31 21.36 -49.58
C THR A 133 -2.22 20.40 -50.05
N LYS A 134 -2.66 19.40 -50.81
CA LYS A 134 -1.91 18.42 -51.61
C LYS A 134 -1.29 19.09 -52.84
N LYS A 135 -0.02 18.77 -53.15
CA LYS A 135 0.49 18.68 -54.54
C LYS A 135 1.66 17.68 -54.62
N LYS A 136 1.35 16.45 -55.06
CA LYS A 136 2.19 15.58 -55.92
C LYS A 136 1.47 15.58 -57.28
N PRO A 137 2.11 15.33 -58.45
CA PRO A 137 3.15 14.33 -58.74
C PRO A 137 4.28 14.93 -59.62
N GLY A 138 5.33 14.27 -60.12
CA GLY A 138 5.78 12.89 -60.24
C GLY A 138 6.79 12.84 -61.42
N SER A 139 7.71 11.87 -61.40
CA SER A 139 8.41 11.21 -62.53
C SER A 139 9.56 10.42 -61.89
N GLU A 140 9.48 9.12 -61.64
CA GLU A 140 9.47 8.02 -62.61
C GLU A 140 10.75 8.01 -63.46
N GLY A 141 11.57 6.97 -63.28
CA GLY A 141 12.96 6.92 -63.71
C GLY A 141 13.20 6.30 -65.08
N ALA A 142 14.49 6.21 -65.42
CA ALA A 142 15.15 5.32 -66.39
C ALA A 142 16.62 5.79 -66.36
N GLY A 143 17.62 4.91 -66.27
CA GLY A 143 18.07 4.09 -67.39
C GLY A 143 19.36 4.70 -67.91
#